data_AF-A0A7V4N6D4-F1
#
_entry.id   AF-A0A7V4N6D4-F1
#
_cell.length_a   1.000
_cell.length_b   1.000
_cell.length_c   1.000
_cell.angle_alpha   90.00
_cell.angle_beta   90.00
_cell.angle_gamma   90.00
#
_symmetry.space_group_name_H-M   'P 1'
#
loop_
_entity.id
_entity.type
_entity.pdbx_description
1 polymer ?
#
loop_
_entity_poly.entity_id
_entity_poly.type
_entity_poly.pdbx_seq_one_letter_code
_entity_poly.pdbx_strand_id
1 'polypeptide(L)'
;MVTYLNAWREVLARVFDGFAERRDVSPEWLINPETNRRLKLDVVYPEIGVAIRFTGIQAGGRPRRPSLEEERQQEVRDQARTRLCQEHGIALVQIDVLSTDPGPTVQNLRMALSDASRRLAQGRRPQAEKAALIERISQARSRLEEIGRRLRNANDLRVFNDLWQDRQYAAAPAAAAPRDQAATPSYTPGMAVQHVTFGRGYVTRVQPDAMGPLISVLFEDGVERTFAAHLLGDRMSPCA
;
A
#
# COMPACT_ATOMS: atom_id res chain seq x y z
N MET A 1 -1.83 7.18 -15.87
CA MET A 1 -2.06 8.24 -14.86
C MET A 1 -1.10 7.96 -13.71
N VAL A 2 -0.27 8.91 -13.32
CA VAL A 2 0.70 8.72 -12.23
C VAL A 2 -0.05 8.83 -10.91
N THR A 3 0.14 7.87 -10.02
CA THR A 3 -0.39 7.91 -8.65
C THR A 3 0.74 8.30 -7.69
N TYR A 4 0.46 9.22 -6.77
CA TYR A 4 1.36 9.68 -5.73
C TYR A 4 1.08 9.01 -4.38
N LEU A 5 0.44 7.82 -4.39
CA LEU A 5 0.08 7.09 -3.17
C LEU A 5 1.28 6.83 -2.25
N ASN A 6 2.39 6.35 -2.81
CA ASN A 6 3.60 6.06 -2.03
C ASN A 6 4.29 7.33 -1.52
N ALA A 7 4.23 8.41 -2.29
CA ALA A 7 4.71 9.72 -1.83
C ALA A 7 3.98 10.15 -0.56
N TRP A 8 2.65 10.06 -0.56
CA TRP A 8 1.84 10.40 0.60
C TRP A 8 2.04 9.42 1.76
N ARG A 9 2.26 8.13 1.51
CA ARG A 9 2.65 7.17 2.56
C ARG A 9 3.96 7.58 3.23
N GLU A 10 4.96 8.01 2.47
CA GLU A 10 6.22 8.50 3.02
C GLU A 10 6.04 9.77 3.85
N VAL A 11 5.29 10.75 3.31
CA VAL A 11 4.99 12.00 4.02
C VAL A 11 4.29 11.69 5.35
N LEU A 12 3.24 10.87 5.33
CA LEU A 12 2.48 10.52 6.54
C LEU A 12 3.36 9.78 7.56
N ALA A 13 4.16 8.81 7.12
CA ALA A 13 5.04 8.07 8.00
C ALA A 13 6.09 8.98 8.66
N ARG A 14 6.61 10.00 7.95
CA ARG A 14 7.50 11.00 8.57
C ARG A 14 6.76 11.94 9.52
N VAL A 15 5.61 12.47 9.11
CA VAL A 15 4.84 13.44 9.90
C VAL A 15 4.31 12.82 11.20
N PHE A 16 3.80 11.60 11.12
CA PHE A 16 3.20 10.89 12.25
C PHE A 16 4.15 9.86 12.88
N ASP A 17 5.45 9.91 12.59
CA ASP A 17 6.43 9.09 13.30
C ASP A 17 6.29 9.30 14.82
N GLY A 18 6.35 8.18 15.54
CA GLY A 18 6.04 8.08 16.96
C GLY A 18 4.57 7.91 17.32
N PHE A 19 3.60 7.95 16.39
CA PHE A 19 2.18 7.64 16.66
C PHE A 19 1.81 6.21 16.31
N ALA A 20 0.96 5.60 17.15
CA ALA A 20 0.35 4.32 16.82
C ALA A 20 -0.59 4.48 15.62
N GLU A 21 -0.38 3.70 14.57
CA GLU A 21 -1.23 3.66 13.40
C GLU A 21 -2.03 2.36 13.31
N ARG A 22 -3.23 2.44 12.75
CA ARG A 22 -4.05 1.29 12.34
C ARG A 22 -4.42 1.46 10.87
N ARG A 23 -4.22 0.43 10.07
CA ARG A 23 -4.46 0.45 8.61
C ARG A 23 -5.74 -0.30 8.24
N ASP A 24 -6.35 0.11 7.13
CA ASP A 24 -7.53 -0.54 6.53
C ASP A 24 -8.67 -0.80 7.53
N VAL A 25 -8.98 0.23 8.34
CA VAL A 25 -9.93 0.12 9.44
C VAL A 25 -11.35 0.39 8.94
N SER A 26 -12.30 -0.45 9.33
CA SER A 26 -13.75 -0.25 9.11
C SER A 26 -14.51 -0.31 10.44
N PRO A 27 -14.53 0.79 11.21
CA PRO A 27 -15.18 0.81 12.53
C PRO A 27 -16.67 0.47 12.43
N GLU A 28 -17.22 -0.16 13.47
CA GLU A 28 -18.64 -0.56 13.51
C GLU A 28 -19.61 0.61 13.42
N TRP A 29 -19.21 1.80 13.89
CA TRP A 29 -19.99 3.03 13.81
C TRP A 29 -19.89 3.71 12.44
N LEU A 30 -18.92 3.33 11.59
CA LEU A 30 -18.68 3.96 10.30
C LEU A 30 -19.49 3.29 9.19
N ILE A 31 -20.82 3.33 9.33
CA ILE A 31 -21.78 2.75 8.39
C ILE A 31 -22.49 3.87 7.65
N ASN A 32 -22.56 3.78 6.32
CA ASN A 32 -23.35 4.73 5.54
C ASN A 32 -24.84 4.57 5.87
N PRO A 33 -25.52 5.60 6.41
CA PRO A 33 -26.91 5.50 6.83
C PRO A 33 -27.89 5.22 5.67
N GLU A 34 -27.53 5.60 4.44
CA GLU A 34 -28.41 5.43 3.27
C GLU A 34 -28.33 4.02 2.68
N THR A 35 -27.15 3.41 2.72
CA THR A 35 -26.89 2.11 2.06
C THR A 35 -26.66 0.97 3.03
N ASN A 36 -26.57 1.27 4.33
CA ASN A 36 -26.18 0.35 5.41
C ASN A 36 -24.86 -0.40 5.14
N ARG A 37 -23.99 0.16 4.28
CA ARG A 37 -22.68 -0.41 3.96
C ARG A 37 -21.61 0.19 4.85
N ARG A 38 -20.70 -0.65 5.35
CA ARG A 38 -19.51 -0.19 6.07
C ARG A 38 -18.63 0.66 5.16
N LEU A 39 -18.20 1.80 5.66
CA LEU A 39 -17.17 2.63 5.03
C LEU A 39 -15.82 2.29 5.67
N LYS A 40 -14.74 2.63 4.96
CA LYS A 40 -13.37 2.36 5.40
C LYS A 40 -12.55 3.62 5.57
N LEU A 41 -11.54 3.53 6.42
CA LEU A 41 -10.45 4.48 6.62
C LEU A 41 -9.15 3.75 6.28
N ASP A 42 -8.25 4.39 5.52
CA ASP A 42 -7.02 3.70 5.12
C ASP A 42 -5.97 3.73 6.23
N VAL A 43 -5.90 4.83 7.00
CA VAL A 43 -5.03 4.96 8.17
C VAL A 43 -5.78 5.70 9.29
N VAL A 44 -5.62 5.26 10.54
CA VAL A 44 -6.15 5.92 11.74
C VAL A 44 -5.06 6.04 12.79
N TYR A 45 -4.91 7.24 13.35
CA TYR A 45 -4.07 7.56 14.51
C TYR A 45 -4.97 7.77 15.73
N PRO A 46 -5.37 6.68 16.44
CA PRO A 46 -6.39 6.73 17.48
C PRO A 46 -6.00 7.62 18.67
N GLU A 47 -4.70 7.73 18.97
CA GLU A 47 -4.21 8.53 20.09
C GLU A 47 -4.62 10.00 19.99
N ILE A 48 -4.70 10.53 18.77
CA ILE A 48 -4.94 11.96 18.46
C ILE A 48 -6.25 12.20 17.71
N GLY A 49 -6.99 11.15 17.37
CA GLY A 49 -8.24 11.24 16.63
C GLY A 49 -8.07 11.83 15.23
N VAL A 50 -7.08 11.34 14.48
CA VAL A 50 -6.86 11.71 13.07
C VAL A 50 -7.00 10.47 12.20
N ALA A 51 -7.68 10.59 11.06
CA ALA A 51 -7.81 9.53 10.08
C ALA A 51 -7.52 10.03 8.67
N ILE A 52 -7.02 9.12 7.82
CA ILE A 52 -6.65 9.38 6.43
C ILE A 52 -7.48 8.50 5.51
N ARG A 53 -7.95 9.09 4.40
CA ARG A 53 -8.53 8.35 3.28
C ARG A 53 -7.89 8.81 1.97
N PHE A 54 -7.32 7.86 1.23
CA PHE A 54 -6.84 8.08 -0.13
C PHE A 54 -7.99 7.99 -1.14
N THR A 55 -8.22 9.08 -1.87
CA THR A 55 -9.17 9.16 -2.98
C THR A 55 -8.43 9.07 -4.33
N GLY A 56 -9.14 8.84 -5.42
CA GLY A 56 -8.53 8.70 -6.76
C GLY A 56 -7.99 7.29 -7.08
N ILE A 57 -8.11 6.33 -6.17
CA ILE A 57 -7.76 4.92 -6.43
C ILE A 57 -8.98 4.18 -6.97
N GLN A 58 -9.00 3.88 -8.27
CA GLN A 58 -10.02 3.00 -8.88
C GLN A 58 -9.61 1.55 -8.68
N ALA A 59 -10.49 0.74 -8.08
CA ALA A 59 -10.27 -0.70 -7.93
C ALA A 59 -10.49 -1.42 -9.27
N GLY A 60 -9.40 -1.85 -9.92
CA GLY A 60 -9.43 -2.89 -10.95
C GLY A 60 -10.08 -2.59 -12.31
N GLY A 61 -10.46 -1.34 -12.58
CA GLY A 61 -11.06 -0.93 -13.86
C GLY A 61 -10.11 -0.17 -14.78
N ARG A 62 -10.36 -0.21 -16.10
CA ARG A 62 -9.77 0.78 -17.03
C ARG A 62 -10.19 2.18 -16.56
N PRO A 63 -9.29 3.18 -16.59
CA PRO A 63 -9.62 4.54 -16.19
C PRO A 63 -10.75 5.06 -17.08
N ARG A 64 -11.96 5.12 -16.52
CA ARG A 64 -13.13 5.74 -17.13
C ARG A 64 -13.52 6.96 -16.32
N ARG A 65 -13.95 8.01 -17.02
CA ARG A 65 -14.65 9.13 -16.38
C ARG A 65 -15.92 8.59 -15.72
N PRO A 66 -16.12 8.80 -14.41
CA PRO A 66 -17.37 8.40 -13.77
C PRO A 66 -18.54 9.15 -14.41
N SER A 67 -19.73 8.56 -14.39
CA SER A 67 -20.96 9.27 -14.71
C SER A 67 -21.27 10.31 -13.64
N LEU A 68 -22.08 11.31 -13.97
CA LEU A 68 -22.59 12.31 -13.00
C LEU A 68 -23.27 11.64 -11.79
N GLU A 69 -23.93 10.49 -12.01
CA GLU A 69 -24.56 9.74 -10.92
C GLU A 69 -23.51 9.04 -10.03
N GLU A 70 -22.46 8.45 -10.62
CA GLU A 70 -21.35 7.84 -9.89
C GLU A 70 -20.60 8.90 -9.06
N GLU A 71 -20.37 10.10 -9.61
CA GLU A 71 -19.77 11.24 -8.90
C GLU A 71 -20.64 11.65 -7.71
N ARG A 72 -21.95 11.84 -7.92
CA ARG A 72 -22.89 12.21 -6.84
C ARG A 72 -22.94 11.17 -5.73
N GLN A 73 -22.98 9.88 -6.08
CA GLN A 73 -22.96 8.80 -5.08
C GLN A 73 -21.65 8.79 -4.28
N GLN A 74 -20.52 9.08 -4.93
CA GLN A 74 -19.23 9.17 -4.26
C GLN A 74 -19.18 10.36 -3.29
N GLU A 75 -19.68 11.53 -3.70
CA GLU A 75 -19.79 12.72 -2.85
C GLU A 75 -20.65 12.44 -1.61
N VAL A 76 -21.81 11.81 -1.77
CA VAL A 76 -22.69 11.44 -0.65
C VAL A 76 -21.97 10.49 0.32
N ARG A 77 -21.24 9.49 -0.18
CA ARG A 77 -20.45 8.57 0.65
C ARG A 77 -19.33 9.29 1.39
N ASP A 78 -18.71 10.28 0.75
CA ASP A 78 -17.60 11.04 1.33
C ASP A 78 -18.10 12.04 2.38
N GLN A 79 -19.25 12.67 2.15
CA GLN A 79 -19.95 13.49 3.14
C GLN A 79 -20.38 12.68 4.36
N ALA A 80 -21.00 11.51 4.15
CA ALA A 80 -21.37 10.61 5.25
C ALA A 80 -20.15 10.20 6.08
N ARG A 81 -19.02 9.90 5.43
CA ARG A 81 -17.78 9.56 6.13
C ARG A 81 -17.25 10.71 6.97
N THR A 82 -17.21 11.91 6.40
CA THR A 82 -16.75 13.12 7.09
C THR A 82 -17.61 13.40 8.32
N ARG A 83 -18.93 13.37 8.17
CA ARG A 83 -19.88 13.59 9.26
C ARG A 83 -19.70 12.57 10.39
N LEU A 84 -19.70 11.27 10.08
CA LEU A 84 -19.55 10.21 11.08
C LEU A 84 -18.19 10.30 11.79
N CYS A 85 -17.11 10.64 11.07
CA CYS A 85 -15.82 10.84 11.71
C CYS A 85 -15.86 12.02 12.71
N GLN A 86 -16.48 13.14 12.34
CA GLN A 86 -16.62 14.30 13.22
C GLN A 86 -17.43 13.98 14.48
N GLU A 87 -18.56 13.27 14.34
CA GLU A 87 -19.41 12.83 15.46
C GLU A 87 -18.62 11.95 16.46
N HIS A 88 -17.66 11.17 15.96
CA HIS A 88 -16.77 10.34 16.78
C HIS A 88 -15.46 11.03 17.20
N GLY A 89 -15.33 12.34 16.99
CA GLY A 89 -14.14 13.11 17.41
C GLY A 89 -12.90 12.83 16.56
N ILE A 90 -13.07 12.34 15.34
CA ILE A 90 -11.99 12.03 14.39
C ILE A 90 -11.94 13.10 13.30
N ALA A 91 -10.77 13.70 13.11
CA ALA A 91 -10.49 14.60 11.99
C ALA A 91 -10.10 13.76 10.77
N LEU A 92 -10.97 13.75 9.75
CA LEU A 92 -10.74 13.01 8.51
C LEU A 92 -10.01 13.91 7.50
N VAL A 93 -8.86 13.44 7.01
CA VAL A 93 -8.13 14.06 5.89
C VAL A 93 -8.27 13.18 4.67
N GLN A 94 -8.84 13.74 3.61
CA GLN A 94 -8.94 13.08 2.31
C GLN A 94 -7.77 13.53 1.43
N ILE A 95 -7.04 12.55 0.88
CA ILE A 95 -5.84 12.78 0.07
C ILE A 95 -6.13 12.24 -1.33
N ASP A 96 -6.27 13.14 -2.31
CA ASP A 96 -6.33 12.74 -3.71
C ASP A 96 -4.94 12.38 -4.20
N VAL A 97 -4.70 11.08 -4.43
CA VAL A 97 -3.40 10.59 -4.86
C VAL A 97 -3.12 10.84 -6.34
N LEU A 98 -4.08 11.38 -7.08
CA LEU A 98 -3.92 11.78 -8.48
C LEU A 98 -3.57 13.26 -8.62
N SER A 99 -3.81 14.07 -7.57
CA SER A 99 -3.48 15.49 -7.58
C SER A 99 -1.98 15.70 -7.69
N THR A 100 -1.60 16.62 -8.58
CA THR A 100 -0.23 17.12 -8.74
C THR A 100 0.08 18.32 -7.83
N ASP A 101 -0.96 18.95 -7.27
CA ASP A 101 -0.81 20.04 -6.31
C ASP A 101 -0.91 19.49 -4.87
N PRO A 102 0.21 19.48 -4.12
CA PRO A 102 0.23 19.01 -2.74
C PRO A 102 -0.33 20.03 -1.74
N GLY A 103 -0.43 21.32 -2.11
CA GLY A 103 -0.74 22.42 -1.21
C GLY A 103 -2.02 22.22 -0.38
N PRO A 104 -3.17 21.90 -1.02
CA PRO A 104 -4.43 21.66 -0.31
C PRO A 104 -4.32 20.50 0.69
N THR A 105 -3.62 19.42 0.34
CA THR A 105 -3.44 18.27 1.23
C THR A 105 -2.58 18.63 2.44
N VAL A 106 -1.48 19.33 2.24
CA VAL A 106 -0.61 19.81 3.35
C VAL A 106 -1.40 20.73 4.29
N GLN A 107 -2.21 21.63 3.74
CA GLN A 107 -3.05 22.52 4.55
C GLN A 107 -4.10 21.74 5.35
N ASN A 108 -4.74 20.74 4.74
CA ASN A 108 -5.72 19.89 5.43
C ASN A 108 -5.07 19.09 6.59
N LEU A 109 -3.86 18.56 6.39
CA LEU A 109 -3.10 17.91 7.46
C LEU A 109 -2.76 18.87 8.60
N ARG A 110 -2.39 20.11 8.28
CA ARG A 110 -2.07 21.17 9.25
C ARG A 110 -3.29 21.53 10.10
N MET A 111 -4.45 21.66 9.48
CA MET A 111 -5.72 21.90 10.18
C MET A 111 -6.07 20.73 11.09
N ALA A 112 -5.99 19.48 10.58
CA ALA A 112 -6.29 18.29 11.37
C ALA A 112 -5.39 18.14 12.61
N LEU A 113 -4.09 18.42 12.50
CA LEU A 113 -3.17 18.42 13.65
C LEU A 113 -3.48 19.55 14.65
N SER A 114 -3.89 20.72 14.16
CA SER A 114 -4.28 21.84 15.03
C SER A 114 -5.56 21.53 15.81
N ASP A 115 -6.54 20.94 15.14
CA ASP A 115 -7.79 20.49 15.76
C ASP A 115 -7.56 19.34 16.76
N ALA A 116 -6.68 18.38 16.42
CA ALA A 116 -6.28 17.32 17.34
C ALA A 116 -5.66 17.88 18.63
N SER A 117 -4.75 18.87 18.51
CA SER A 117 -4.15 19.54 19.67
C SER A 117 -5.21 20.24 20.53
N ARG A 118 -6.15 20.97 19.91
CA ARG A 118 -7.21 21.68 20.62
C ARG A 118 -8.14 20.71 21.35
N ARG A 119 -8.56 19.63 20.69
CA ARG A 119 -9.43 18.61 21.29
C ARG A 119 -8.75 17.88 22.46
N LEU A 120 -7.45 17.58 22.34
CA LEU A 120 -6.70 16.96 23.44
C LEU A 120 -6.58 17.87 24.66
N ALA A 121 -6.31 19.16 24.45
CA ALA A 121 -6.25 20.14 25.54
C ALA A 121 -7.58 20.23 26.30
N GLN A 122 -8.71 20.19 25.58
CA GLN A 122 -10.07 20.25 26.13
C GLN A 122 -10.58 18.89 26.66
N GLY A 123 -9.90 17.79 26.36
CA GLY A 123 -10.34 16.43 26.71
C GLY A 123 -10.27 16.12 28.20
N ARG A 124 -10.71 14.92 28.60
CA ARG A 124 -10.71 14.47 30.01
C ARG A 124 -9.48 13.64 30.42
N ARG A 125 -8.51 13.47 29.52
CA ARG A 125 -7.31 12.67 29.79
C ARG A 125 -6.46 13.26 30.93
N PRO A 126 -5.65 12.44 31.64
CA PRO A 126 -4.70 12.93 32.63
C PRO A 126 -3.75 13.99 32.05
N GLN A 127 -3.39 14.98 32.86
CA GLN A 127 -2.59 16.13 32.41
C GLN A 127 -1.22 15.72 31.83
N ALA A 128 -0.56 14.73 32.43
CA ALA A 128 0.72 14.23 31.95
C ALA A 128 0.62 13.59 30.56
N GLU A 129 -0.42 12.77 30.32
CA GLU A 129 -0.66 12.14 29.02
C GLU A 129 -0.99 13.19 27.95
N LYS A 130 -1.82 14.18 28.30
CA LYS A 130 -2.12 15.32 27.41
C LYS A 130 -0.87 16.06 27.01
N ALA A 131 -0.02 16.41 27.97
CA ALA A 131 1.21 17.15 27.70
C ALA A 131 2.13 16.37 26.74
N ALA A 132 2.31 15.07 26.97
CA ALA A 132 3.11 14.21 26.09
C ALA A 132 2.55 14.15 24.66
N LEU A 133 1.22 14.03 24.50
CA LEU A 133 0.59 14.00 23.19
C LEU A 133 0.62 15.34 22.47
N ILE A 134 0.42 16.45 23.19
CA ILE A 134 0.50 17.81 22.63
C ILE A 134 1.92 18.07 22.12
N GLU A 135 2.95 17.65 22.86
CA GLU A 135 4.34 17.76 22.42
C GLU A 135 4.59 16.94 21.14
N ARG A 136 4.14 15.68 21.09
CA ARG A 136 4.24 14.85 19.88
C ARG A 136 3.50 15.47 18.68
N ILE A 137 2.35 16.10 18.90
CA ILE A 137 1.62 16.84 17.85
C ILE A 137 2.41 18.07 17.39
N SER A 138 3.03 18.81 18.31
CA SER A 138 3.90 19.94 18.00
C SER A 138 5.04 19.50 17.07
N GLN A 139 5.70 18.38 17.40
CA GLN A 139 6.74 17.78 16.57
C GLN A 139 6.22 17.34 15.20
N ALA A 140 5.02 16.75 15.13
CA ALA A 140 4.39 16.37 13.86
C ALA A 140 4.10 17.60 12.97
N ARG A 141 3.62 18.69 13.56
CA ARG A 141 3.39 19.96 12.86
C ARG A 141 4.70 20.53 12.32
N SER A 142 5.77 20.55 13.12
CA SER A 142 7.09 21.00 12.68
C SER A 142 7.63 20.18 11.50
N ARG A 143 7.48 18.85 11.56
CA ARG A 143 7.84 17.95 10.45
C ARG A 143 7.00 18.21 9.20
N LEU A 144 5.70 18.43 9.35
CA LEU A 144 4.80 18.78 8.24
C LEU A 144 5.18 20.13 7.61
N GLU A 145 5.57 21.13 8.40
CA GLU A 145 6.05 22.41 7.88
C GLU A 145 7.32 22.25 7.04
N GLU A 146 8.28 21.51 7.56
CA GLU A 146 9.53 21.25 6.85
C GLU A 146 9.29 20.53 5.53
N ILE A 147 8.46 19.47 5.56
CA ILE A 147 8.07 18.73 4.36
C ILE A 147 7.28 19.63 3.41
N GLY A 148 6.33 20.42 3.91
CA GLY A 148 5.50 21.32 3.11
C GLY A 148 6.31 22.39 2.36
N ARG A 149 7.42 22.87 2.93
CA ARG A 149 8.34 23.78 2.23
C ARG A 149 9.05 23.12 1.04
N ARG A 150 9.24 21.81 1.10
CA ARG A 150 9.89 20.98 0.07
C ARG A 150 8.90 20.40 -0.93
N LEU A 151 7.64 20.23 -0.54
CA LEU A 151 6.60 19.59 -1.33
C LEU A 151 5.73 20.65 -2.03
N ARG A 152 6.19 21.18 -3.16
CA ARG A 152 5.53 22.28 -3.88
C ARG A 152 4.81 21.83 -5.15
N ASN A 153 5.24 20.74 -5.76
CA ASN A 153 4.72 20.26 -7.04
C ASN A 153 4.86 18.74 -7.21
N ALA A 154 4.43 18.26 -8.38
CA ALA A 154 4.50 16.85 -8.77
C ALA A 154 5.91 16.23 -8.76
N ASN A 155 6.96 16.98 -9.10
CA ASN A 155 8.33 16.45 -9.07
C ASN A 155 8.77 16.17 -7.64
N ASP A 156 8.41 17.04 -6.70
CA ASP A 156 8.72 16.84 -5.28
C ASP A 156 8.00 15.58 -4.76
N LEU A 157 6.74 15.36 -5.16
CA LEU A 157 6.01 14.13 -4.84
C LEU A 157 6.72 12.87 -5.36
N ARG A 158 7.38 12.93 -6.52
CA ARG A 158 8.17 11.78 -7.03
C ARG A 158 9.36 11.46 -6.13
N VAL A 159 10.06 12.46 -5.62
CA VAL A 159 11.17 12.25 -4.66
C VAL A 159 10.66 11.51 -3.42
N PHE A 160 9.50 11.89 -2.88
CA PHE A 160 8.89 11.17 -1.75
C PHE A 160 8.40 9.76 -2.11
N ASN A 161 7.98 9.53 -3.36
CA ASN A 161 7.67 8.18 -3.83
C ASN A 161 8.91 7.28 -3.81
N ASP A 162 10.05 7.80 -4.27
CA ASP A 162 11.30 7.05 -4.34
C ASP A 162 11.83 6.73 -2.93
N LEU A 163 11.75 7.70 -2.01
CA LEU A 163 12.06 7.49 -0.59
C LEU A 163 11.21 6.40 0.07
N TRP A 164 9.93 6.27 -0.32
CA TRP A 164 9.09 5.17 0.15
C TRP A 164 9.60 3.81 -0.36
N GLN A 165 10.00 3.75 -1.63
CA GLN A 165 10.56 2.52 -2.22
C GLN A 165 11.84 2.13 -1.48
N ASP A 166 12.75 3.07 -1.25
CA ASP A 166 13.98 2.84 -0.49
C ASP A 166 13.70 2.32 0.92
N ARG A 167 12.71 2.91 1.62
CA ARG A 167 12.26 2.41 2.91
C ARG A 167 11.75 0.97 2.83
N GLN A 168 10.97 0.63 1.80
CA GLN A 168 10.47 -0.73 1.61
C GLN A 168 11.62 -1.72 1.37
N TYR A 169 12.65 -1.33 0.61
CA TYR A 169 13.85 -2.14 0.42
C TYR A 169 14.67 -2.30 1.70
N ALA A 170 14.84 -1.24 2.49
CA ALA A 170 15.57 -1.30 3.75
C ALA A 170 14.80 -2.07 4.85
N ALA A 171 13.47 -2.04 4.83
CA ALA A 171 12.61 -2.75 5.77
C ALA A 171 12.29 -4.19 5.34
N ALA A 172 12.53 -4.55 4.07
CA ALA A 172 12.57 -5.94 3.68
C ALA A 172 13.67 -6.59 4.53
N PRO A 173 13.38 -7.69 5.28
CA PRO A 173 14.44 -8.43 5.93
C PRO A 173 15.47 -8.71 4.85
N ALA A 174 16.73 -8.31 5.10
CA ALA A 174 17.86 -8.52 4.20
C ALA A 174 17.61 -9.83 3.49
N ALA A 175 17.32 -9.74 2.18
CA ALA A 175 16.75 -10.81 1.37
C ALA A 175 17.33 -12.12 1.90
N ALA A 176 16.44 -12.97 2.44
CA ALA A 176 16.80 -14.21 3.13
C ALA A 176 18.11 -14.72 2.56
N ALA A 177 19.17 -14.75 3.39
CA ALA A 177 20.48 -15.26 3.03
C ALA A 177 20.28 -16.37 2.01
N PRO A 178 20.87 -16.27 0.79
CA PRO A 178 20.44 -17.00 -0.38
C PRO A 178 20.09 -18.40 0.09
N ARG A 179 18.79 -18.72 0.10
CA ARG A 179 18.34 -20.07 0.46
C ARG A 179 19.25 -20.95 -0.34
N ASP A 180 20.00 -21.82 0.36
CA ASP A 180 20.90 -22.77 -0.27
C ASP A 180 20.23 -23.19 -1.56
N GLN A 181 20.87 -22.85 -2.69
CA GLN A 181 20.37 -23.22 -4.00
C GLN A 181 20.22 -24.74 -3.93
N ALA A 182 19.00 -25.20 -3.61
CA ALA A 182 18.68 -26.61 -3.62
C ALA A 182 19.07 -27.03 -5.03
N ALA A 183 20.12 -27.85 -5.10
CA ALA A 183 20.88 -28.09 -6.31
C ALA A 183 19.92 -28.23 -7.47
N THR A 184 19.95 -27.28 -8.42
CA THR A 184 19.06 -27.29 -9.58
C THR A 184 19.16 -28.70 -10.17
N PRO A 185 18.07 -29.49 -10.16
CA PRO A 185 18.14 -30.85 -10.67
C PRO A 185 18.69 -30.80 -12.09
N SER A 186 19.76 -31.52 -12.36
CA SER A 186 20.34 -31.54 -13.71
C SER A 186 19.42 -32.36 -14.60
N TYR A 187 18.57 -31.68 -15.37
CA TYR A 187 17.66 -32.32 -16.31
C TYR A 187 18.42 -32.81 -17.54
N THR A 188 18.15 -34.04 -17.96
CA THR A 188 18.69 -34.63 -19.20
C THR A 188 17.56 -34.99 -20.16
N PRO A 189 17.75 -34.88 -21.48
CA PRO A 189 16.79 -35.44 -22.44
C PRO A 189 16.47 -36.91 -22.12
N GLY A 190 15.19 -37.28 -22.18
CA GLY A 190 14.66 -38.58 -21.79
C GLY A 190 14.30 -38.73 -20.31
N MET A 191 14.60 -37.74 -19.45
CA MET A 191 14.26 -37.78 -18.03
C MET A 191 12.75 -37.61 -17.82
N ALA A 192 12.14 -38.49 -17.05
CA ALA A 192 10.76 -38.35 -16.60
C ALA A 192 10.68 -37.28 -15.51
N VAL A 193 9.70 -36.38 -15.62
CA VAL A 193 9.50 -35.26 -14.71
C VAL A 193 8.03 -35.13 -14.35
N GLN A 194 7.75 -34.57 -13.18
CA GLN A 194 6.40 -34.20 -12.76
C GLN A 194 6.34 -32.71 -12.49
N HIS A 195 5.46 -32.01 -13.21
CA HIS A 195 5.18 -30.59 -13.00
C HIS A 195 3.88 -30.40 -12.23
N VAL A 196 3.88 -29.52 -11.23
CA VAL A 196 2.73 -29.29 -10.34
C VAL A 196 1.44 -28.90 -11.06
N THR A 197 1.55 -28.22 -12.22
CA THR A 197 0.40 -27.75 -13.02
C THR A 197 0.08 -28.64 -14.22
N PHE A 198 1.10 -29.25 -14.83
CA PHE A 198 0.97 -29.91 -16.14
C PHE A 198 1.04 -31.44 -16.04
N GLY A 199 1.21 -31.97 -14.83
CA GLY A 199 1.29 -33.40 -14.60
C GLY A 199 2.63 -33.98 -15.04
N ARG A 200 2.59 -35.24 -15.47
CA ARG A 200 3.78 -36.00 -15.84
C ARG A 200 4.18 -35.69 -17.29
N GLY A 201 5.49 -35.71 -17.52
CA GLY A 201 6.06 -35.54 -18.84
C GLY A 201 7.48 -36.07 -18.90
N TYR A 202 8.10 -35.96 -20.06
CA TYR A 202 9.49 -36.30 -20.27
C TYR A 202 10.23 -35.17 -20.95
N VAL A 203 11.47 -34.94 -20.53
CA VAL A 203 12.33 -33.91 -21.12
C VAL A 203 12.67 -34.33 -22.55
N THR A 204 12.27 -33.55 -23.53
CA THR A 204 12.58 -33.78 -24.95
C THR A 204 13.91 -33.13 -25.33
N ARG A 205 14.21 -31.97 -24.75
CA ARG A 205 15.39 -31.18 -25.11
C ARG A 205 15.85 -30.28 -23.97
N VAL A 206 17.16 -30.10 -23.86
CA VAL A 206 17.79 -29.08 -23.01
C VAL A 206 18.69 -28.20 -23.88
N GLN A 207 18.44 -26.90 -23.90
CA GLN A 207 19.21 -25.93 -24.68
C GLN A 207 19.87 -24.90 -23.76
N PRO A 208 21.12 -24.49 -24.02
CA PRO A 208 21.72 -23.35 -23.33
C PRO A 208 21.07 -22.03 -23.81
N ASP A 209 20.77 -21.13 -22.88
CA ASP A 209 20.30 -19.77 -23.17
C ASP A 209 21.06 -18.75 -22.31
N ALA A 210 21.06 -17.48 -22.71
CA ALA A 210 21.80 -16.39 -22.06
C ALA A 210 21.41 -16.19 -20.58
N MET A 211 20.20 -16.60 -20.19
CA MET A 211 19.66 -16.51 -18.83
C MET A 211 19.64 -17.86 -18.07
N GLY A 212 20.29 -18.90 -18.62
CA GLY A 212 20.34 -20.26 -18.07
C GLY A 212 19.66 -21.30 -18.98
N PRO A 213 19.76 -22.61 -18.70
CA PRO A 213 19.27 -23.63 -19.61
C PRO A 213 17.74 -23.61 -19.75
N LEU A 214 17.26 -23.77 -20.99
CA LEU A 214 15.86 -23.98 -21.34
C LEU A 214 15.58 -25.49 -21.45
N ILE A 215 14.51 -25.95 -20.80
CA ILE A 215 14.11 -27.36 -20.74
C ILE A 215 12.76 -27.49 -21.44
N SER A 216 12.73 -28.24 -22.53
CA SER A 216 11.50 -28.62 -23.22
C SER A 216 11.01 -29.97 -22.71
N VAL A 217 9.73 -30.03 -22.34
CA VAL A 217 9.08 -31.22 -21.78
C VAL A 217 7.83 -31.52 -22.60
N LEU A 218 7.69 -32.76 -23.06
CA LEU A 218 6.44 -33.26 -23.60
C LEU A 218 5.61 -33.86 -22.46
N PHE A 219 4.43 -33.29 -22.21
CA PHE A 219 3.52 -33.79 -21.19
C PHE A 219 2.57 -34.85 -21.76
N GLU A 220 1.92 -35.61 -20.89
CA GLU A 220 0.95 -36.66 -21.27
C GLU A 220 -0.25 -36.11 -22.06
N ASP A 221 -0.48 -34.79 -22.03
CA ASP A 221 -1.48 -34.10 -22.87
C ASP A 221 -1.05 -33.98 -24.36
N GLY A 222 0.16 -34.42 -24.70
CA GLY A 222 0.73 -34.36 -26.04
C GLY A 222 1.29 -32.98 -26.41
N VAL A 223 1.33 -32.04 -25.47
CA VAL A 223 1.82 -30.67 -25.70
C VAL A 223 3.24 -30.52 -25.16
N GLU A 224 4.13 -30.05 -26.03
CA GLU A 224 5.51 -29.72 -25.64
C GLU A 224 5.56 -28.29 -25.09
N ARG A 225 6.18 -28.11 -23.93
CA ARG A 225 6.37 -26.80 -23.30
C ARG A 225 7.82 -26.58 -22.89
N THR A 226 8.30 -25.37 -23.08
CA THR A 226 9.67 -24.97 -22.76
C THR A 226 9.70 -24.07 -21.53
N PHE A 227 10.58 -24.38 -20.59
CA PHE A 227 10.74 -23.67 -19.33
C PHE A 227 12.18 -23.24 -19.11
N ALA A 228 12.40 -22.08 -18.50
CA ALA A 228 13.73 -21.73 -18.01
C ALA A 228 14.01 -22.46 -16.70
N ALA A 229 15.14 -23.17 -16.63
CA ALA A 229 15.49 -24.01 -15.48
C ALA A 229 15.50 -23.24 -14.16
N HIS A 230 15.93 -21.98 -14.18
CA HIS A 230 15.97 -21.12 -12.99
C HIS A 230 14.57 -20.73 -12.47
N LEU A 231 13.51 -20.88 -13.27
CA LEU A 231 12.12 -20.63 -12.87
C LEU A 231 11.39 -21.91 -12.43
N LEU A 232 12.01 -23.08 -12.63
CA LEU A 232 11.36 -24.36 -12.35
C LEU A 232 11.33 -24.69 -10.86
N GLY A 233 12.31 -24.23 -10.06
CA GLY A 233 12.33 -24.37 -8.59
C GLY A 233 11.69 -25.68 -8.08
N ASP A 234 10.71 -25.55 -7.18
CA ASP A 234 9.94 -26.68 -6.63
C ASP A 234 8.73 -27.08 -7.50
N ARG A 235 8.57 -26.47 -8.68
CA ARG A 235 7.41 -26.71 -9.57
C ARG A 235 7.61 -27.91 -10.49
N MET A 236 8.85 -28.38 -10.63
CA MET A 236 9.18 -29.56 -11.41
C MET A 236 10.16 -30.43 -10.63
N SER A 237 9.88 -31.72 -10.54
CA SER A 237 10.74 -32.69 -9.86
C SER A 237 11.02 -33.89 -10.79
N PRO A 238 12.25 -34.41 -10.82
CA PRO A 238 12.53 -35.68 -11.47
C PRO A 238 11.69 -36.80 -10.85
N CYS A 239 11.07 -37.61 -11.70
CA CYS A 239 10.50 -38.88 -11.25
C CYS A 239 11.64 -39.90 -11.17
N ALA A 240 11.75 -40.60 -10.04
CA ALA A 240 12.64 -41.76 -9.92
C ALA A 240 12.17 -42.93 -10.80
#